data_AF-A0A8J6W2G7-F1
#
_entry.id   AF-A0A8J6W2G7-F1
#
_cell.length_a   1.000
_cell.length_b   1.000
_cell.length_c   1.000
_cell.angle_alpha   90.00
_cell.angle_beta   90.00
_cell.angle_gamma   90.00
#
_symmetry.space_group_name_H-M   'P 1'
#
loop_
_entity.id
_entity.type
_entity.pdbx_description
1 polymer ?
#
loop_
_entity_poly.entity_id
_entity_poly.type
_entity_poly.pdbx_seq_one_letter_code
_entity_poly.pdbx_strand_id
1 'polypeptide(L)'
;MDLFTPVVSEELQHPHFRLIAQPGLYDPESKVLKNWADGFADRDNKFVKEFQTTFNSSFWELYLFACFKELNCSVDFSHPAPDFILTSPYGEFIAEATTANHPQGFRPEWDKEPRMLEESKMEDILRLSTIRLLQAVTDKHKKYISSYSKLAHVQNKPFVICVTPFDQPFFFLQDSLALVRVLYAYEQPLIIPGTHEGELLIVGESRKYQVQKKPGVEIPLGLFTNPAMADVSAIFFNNRATLCKVRALAGEGKYPVIFYGSRAIESETETGVQRFVAERPNHQETLLDGCHILLNPFAKHPLDPQLFEGRKIAIHDYDPQTDSYKLKIPNGFLYQRVCMALIPETEEALKKYKASTPSTTTYQELSSEVWVEDQLMYIGGQNGPFCENHMAHYRGWTILVSLDSIDQDWSGLAVNVLCYSHPKFMQANGDDDIASLGLAEWLSTKEEAYTAIKRKIDAISEQS
;
A
#
# COMPACT_ATOMS: atom_id res chain seq x y z
N MET A 1 1.42 -23.27 22.22
CA MET A 1 0.27 -23.46 21.31
C MET A 1 0.71 -24.37 20.17
N ASP A 2 -0.10 -25.38 19.80
CA ASP A 2 0.17 -26.24 18.64
C ASP A 2 -0.58 -25.70 17.42
N LEU A 3 0.15 -25.13 16.47
CA LEU A 3 -0.42 -24.51 15.26
C LEU A 3 -0.67 -25.51 14.12
N PHE A 4 0.07 -26.62 14.08
CA PHE A 4 0.25 -27.41 12.84
C PHE A 4 -0.48 -28.76 12.86
N THR A 5 -0.89 -29.26 14.03
CA THR A 5 -1.82 -30.39 14.08
C THR A 5 -3.18 -29.97 13.50
N PRO A 6 -3.68 -30.62 12.44
CA PRO A 6 -4.98 -30.26 11.87
C PRO A 6 -6.12 -30.42 12.88
N VAL A 7 -6.96 -29.39 13.00
CA VAL A 7 -8.19 -29.38 13.81
C VAL A 7 -9.46 -29.19 12.97
N VAL A 8 -9.30 -29.00 11.65
CA VAL A 8 -10.37 -28.94 10.65
C VAL A 8 -10.06 -29.87 9.48
N SER A 9 -11.10 -30.25 8.73
CA SER A 9 -10.95 -31.05 7.50
C SER A 9 -10.14 -30.30 6.44
N GLU A 10 -9.46 -31.04 5.56
CA GLU A 10 -8.61 -30.49 4.50
C GLU A 10 -9.34 -29.50 3.58
N GLU A 11 -10.62 -29.76 3.29
CA GLU A 11 -11.53 -28.90 2.50
C GLU A 11 -11.66 -27.47 3.09
N LEU A 12 -11.58 -27.35 4.41
CA LEU A 12 -11.69 -26.09 5.15
C LEU A 12 -10.34 -25.41 5.36
N GLN A 13 -9.24 -26.09 5.03
CA GLN A 13 -7.89 -25.56 5.25
C GLN A 13 -7.50 -24.57 4.16
N HIS A 14 -7.00 -23.42 4.61
CA HIS A 14 -6.46 -22.40 3.75
C HIS A 14 -5.27 -22.94 2.93
N PRO A 15 -5.11 -22.59 1.63
CA PRO A 15 -4.01 -23.07 0.80
C PRO A 15 -2.61 -22.85 1.41
N HIS A 16 -2.37 -21.69 2.02
CA HIS A 16 -1.11 -21.42 2.73
C HIS A 16 -0.88 -22.34 3.94
N PHE A 17 -1.92 -22.65 4.71
CA PHE A 17 -1.80 -23.60 5.82
C PHE A 17 -1.43 -25.00 5.29
N ARG A 18 -2.14 -25.47 4.27
CA ARG A 18 -1.86 -26.77 3.63
C ARG A 18 -0.43 -26.86 3.12
N LEU A 19 0.11 -25.77 2.58
CA LEU A 19 1.50 -25.71 2.15
C LEU A 19 2.46 -25.86 3.33
N ILE A 20 2.38 -24.98 4.33
CA ILE A 20 3.37 -24.95 5.42
C ILE A 20 3.25 -26.13 6.40
N ALA A 21 2.08 -26.76 6.49
CA ALA A 21 1.86 -27.92 7.34
C ALA A 21 2.37 -29.24 6.73
N GLN A 22 2.90 -29.24 5.49
CA GLN A 22 3.43 -30.45 4.86
C GLN A 22 4.60 -31.02 5.69
N PRO A 23 4.47 -32.26 6.21
CA PRO A 23 5.47 -32.84 7.09
C PRO A 23 6.85 -32.93 6.43
N GLY A 24 7.89 -32.48 7.13
CA GLY A 24 9.27 -32.69 6.74
C GLY A 24 9.79 -31.78 5.63
N LEU A 25 8.94 -30.98 4.96
CA LEU A 25 9.40 -30.08 3.90
C LEU A 25 9.64 -28.66 4.43
N TYR A 26 8.70 -28.14 5.22
CA TYR A 26 8.71 -26.76 5.74
C TYR A 26 9.09 -26.67 7.23
N ASP A 27 9.90 -27.61 7.74
CA ASP A 27 10.29 -27.62 9.15
C ASP A 27 10.99 -26.33 9.60
N PRO A 28 11.93 -25.74 8.82
CA PRO A 28 12.56 -24.47 9.18
C PRO A 28 11.57 -23.31 9.27
N GLU A 29 10.64 -23.20 8.32
CA GLU A 29 9.60 -22.17 8.28
C GLU A 29 8.58 -22.36 9.42
N SER A 30 8.19 -23.60 9.70
CA SER A 30 7.31 -23.95 10.80
C SER A 30 7.94 -23.59 12.15
N LYS A 31 9.25 -23.78 12.31
CA LYS A 31 9.99 -23.37 13.51
C LYS A 31 9.94 -21.85 13.71
N VAL A 32 10.08 -21.07 12.64
CA VAL A 32 9.95 -19.59 12.72
C VAL A 32 8.57 -19.20 13.25
N LEU A 33 7.49 -19.78 12.71
CA LEU A 33 6.14 -19.46 13.18
C LEU A 33 5.87 -19.93 14.61
N LYS A 34 6.42 -21.08 15.02
CA LYS A 34 6.37 -21.53 16.44
C LYS A 34 7.08 -20.53 17.36
N ASN A 35 8.21 -19.97 16.93
CA ASN A 35 8.93 -18.95 17.70
C ASN A 35 8.13 -17.63 17.78
N TRP A 36 7.43 -17.25 16.71
CA TRP A 36 6.54 -16.08 16.77
C TRP A 36 5.42 -16.29 17.78
N ALA A 37 4.85 -17.50 17.83
CA ALA A 37 3.80 -17.89 18.77
C ALA A 37 4.24 -18.01 20.24
N ASP A 38 5.55 -17.99 20.52
CA ASP A 38 6.03 -18.11 21.90
C ASP A 38 5.63 -16.90 22.75
N GLY A 39 4.85 -17.15 23.80
CA GLY A 39 4.21 -16.12 24.63
C GLY A 39 2.91 -15.53 24.08
N PHE A 40 2.42 -15.97 22.91
CA PHE A 40 1.12 -15.54 22.39
C PHE A 40 -0.02 -16.25 23.12
N ALA A 41 -1.03 -15.50 23.57
CA ALA A 41 -2.17 -16.05 24.30
C ALA A 41 -3.38 -16.28 23.39
N ASP A 42 -3.78 -17.53 23.19
CA ASP A 42 -5.04 -17.91 22.53
C ASP A 42 -6.22 -17.75 23.52
N ARG A 43 -6.64 -16.49 23.70
CA ARG A 43 -7.59 -16.08 24.77
C ARG A 43 -8.94 -16.79 24.68
N ASP A 44 -9.41 -17.13 23.48
CA ASP A 44 -10.74 -17.71 23.24
C ASP A 44 -10.69 -19.14 22.65
N ASN A 45 -9.50 -19.74 22.57
CA ASN A 45 -9.24 -21.06 21.99
C ASN A 45 -9.69 -21.20 20.53
N LYS A 46 -9.74 -20.08 19.77
CA LYS A 46 -10.07 -20.10 18.35
C LYS A 46 -8.86 -19.92 17.45
N PHE A 47 -7.75 -19.38 17.97
CA PHE A 47 -6.62 -18.98 17.14
C PHE A 47 -6.07 -20.13 16.30
N VAL A 48 -5.92 -21.33 16.89
CA VAL A 48 -5.42 -22.50 16.13
C VAL A 48 -6.35 -22.86 14.97
N LYS A 49 -7.67 -22.81 15.17
CA LYS A 49 -8.65 -23.08 14.12
C LYS A 49 -8.58 -22.00 13.03
N GLU A 50 -8.53 -20.73 13.43
CA GLU A 50 -8.45 -19.59 12.51
C GLU A 50 -7.14 -19.56 11.73
N PHE A 51 -6.02 -19.96 12.34
CA PHE A 51 -4.75 -20.14 11.65
C PHE A 51 -4.85 -21.15 10.51
N GLN A 52 -5.73 -22.16 10.64
CA GLN A 52 -5.97 -23.17 9.60
C GLN A 52 -7.00 -22.73 8.55
N THR A 53 -8.04 -21.98 8.93
CA THR A 53 -9.15 -21.61 8.03
C THR A 53 -9.04 -20.22 7.42
N THR A 54 -8.46 -19.27 8.15
CA THR A 54 -8.32 -17.84 7.82
C THR A 54 -6.87 -17.38 7.99
N PHE A 55 -5.95 -18.17 7.41
CA PHE A 55 -4.51 -18.08 7.62
C PHE A 55 -3.95 -16.65 7.56
N ASN A 56 -4.32 -15.85 6.54
CA ASN A 56 -3.74 -14.52 6.36
C ASN A 56 -4.00 -13.57 7.54
N SER A 57 -5.17 -13.61 8.17
CA SER A 57 -5.48 -12.78 9.35
C SER A 57 -4.71 -13.25 10.58
N SER A 58 -4.76 -14.55 10.90
CA SER A 58 -4.04 -15.10 12.06
C SER A 58 -2.51 -15.01 11.89
N PHE A 59 -2.01 -15.15 10.66
CA PHE A 59 -0.60 -14.93 10.32
C PHE A 59 -0.20 -13.48 10.62
N TRP A 60 -1.03 -12.51 10.24
CA TRP A 60 -0.76 -11.09 10.49
C TRP A 60 -0.73 -10.78 11.98
N GLU A 61 -1.68 -11.28 12.76
CA GLU A 61 -1.67 -11.14 14.22
C GLU A 61 -0.42 -11.76 14.87
N LEU A 62 -0.03 -12.96 14.42
CA LEU A 62 1.17 -13.63 14.92
C LEU A 62 2.45 -12.87 14.58
N TYR A 63 2.53 -12.36 13.35
CA TYR A 63 3.63 -11.53 12.88
C TYR A 63 3.73 -10.23 13.69
N LEU A 64 2.61 -9.54 13.92
CA LEU A 64 2.56 -8.32 14.72
C LEU A 64 3.04 -8.56 16.15
N PHE A 65 2.59 -9.64 16.80
CA PHE A 65 3.06 -10.01 18.11
C PHE A 65 4.59 -10.19 18.15
N ALA A 66 5.16 -10.87 17.16
CA ALA A 66 6.60 -11.02 17.04
C ALA A 66 7.31 -9.67 16.81
N CYS A 67 6.78 -8.80 15.96
CA CYS A 67 7.30 -7.45 15.74
C CYS A 67 7.28 -6.60 17.01
N PHE A 68 6.19 -6.63 17.78
CA PHE A 68 6.09 -5.88 19.03
C PHE A 68 7.11 -6.37 20.07
N LYS A 69 7.36 -7.68 20.16
CA LYS A 69 8.47 -8.21 20.96
C LYS A 69 9.83 -7.68 20.49
N GLU A 70 10.09 -7.64 19.18
CA GLU A 70 11.35 -7.09 18.62
C GLU A 70 11.51 -5.58 18.86
N LEU A 71 10.39 -4.86 18.94
CA LEU A 71 10.32 -3.45 19.34
C LEU A 71 10.39 -3.23 20.86
N ASN A 72 10.73 -4.27 21.64
CA ASN A 72 10.80 -4.25 23.10
C ASN A 72 9.48 -3.85 23.78
N CYS A 73 8.34 -4.14 23.15
CA CYS A 73 7.03 -3.97 23.76
C CYS A 73 6.64 -5.22 24.56
N SER A 74 5.97 -5.00 25.68
CA SER A 74 5.22 -6.05 26.39
C SER A 74 3.74 -5.98 26.02
N VAL A 75 3.08 -7.15 25.99
CA VAL A 75 1.67 -7.26 25.60
C VAL A 75 0.85 -7.71 26.79
N ASP A 76 -0.22 -6.97 27.08
CA ASP A 76 -1.24 -7.37 28.05
C ASP A 76 -2.40 -8.09 27.34
N PHE A 77 -2.55 -9.38 27.64
CA PHE A 77 -3.61 -10.24 27.12
C PHE A 77 -4.81 -10.38 28.09
N SER A 78 -4.85 -9.62 29.18
CA SER A 78 -5.94 -9.69 30.18
C SER A 78 -7.31 -9.25 29.63
N HIS A 79 -7.31 -8.52 28.52
CA HIS A 79 -8.51 -8.05 27.84
C HIS A 79 -8.63 -8.67 26.44
N PRO A 80 -9.87 -8.96 25.96
CA PRO A 80 -10.09 -9.60 24.65
C PRO A 80 -10.02 -8.64 23.46
N ALA A 81 -10.09 -7.32 23.70
CA ALA A 81 -10.04 -6.30 22.66
C ALA A 81 -9.50 -4.97 23.22
N PRO A 82 -8.77 -4.15 22.45
CA PRO A 82 -8.24 -4.43 21.10
C PRO A 82 -7.28 -5.62 21.07
N ASP A 83 -6.84 -6.03 19.87
CA ASP A 83 -5.98 -7.21 19.71
C ASP A 83 -4.72 -7.14 20.58
N PHE A 84 -4.11 -5.95 20.69
CA PHE A 84 -2.92 -5.71 21.50
C PHE A 84 -3.05 -4.48 22.39
N ILE A 85 -2.74 -4.66 23.68
CA ILE A 85 -2.50 -3.58 24.64
C ILE A 85 -1.01 -3.61 24.95
N LEU A 86 -0.29 -2.55 24.59
CA LEU A 86 1.15 -2.55 24.49
C LEU A 86 1.76 -1.54 25.46
N THR A 87 2.80 -1.98 26.18
CA THR A 87 3.69 -1.08 26.92
C THR A 87 5.05 -1.10 26.25
N SER A 88 5.49 0.06 25.74
CA SER A 88 6.80 0.27 25.14
C SER A 88 7.71 1.10 26.06
N PRO A 89 9.01 1.22 25.76
CA PRO A 89 9.90 2.13 26.47
C PRO A 89 9.48 3.61 26.44
N TYR A 90 8.63 4.00 25.48
CA TYR A 90 8.20 5.38 25.26
C TYR A 90 6.73 5.63 25.66
N GLY A 91 6.06 4.64 26.25
CA GLY A 91 4.68 4.75 26.72
C GLY A 91 3.78 3.61 26.26
N GLU A 92 2.54 3.66 26.73
CA GLU A 92 1.50 2.70 26.37
C GLU A 92 0.78 3.11 25.08
N PHE A 93 0.37 2.12 24.30
CA PHE A 93 -0.54 2.30 23.17
C PHE A 93 -1.36 1.03 22.95
N ILE A 94 -2.42 1.14 22.16
CA ILE A 94 -3.24 0.00 21.74
C ILE A 94 -3.11 -0.20 20.24
N ALA A 95 -3.13 -1.45 19.80
CA ALA A 95 -3.07 -1.80 18.40
C ALA A 95 -4.14 -2.83 18.03
N GLU A 96 -4.72 -2.65 16.84
CA GLU A 96 -5.75 -3.55 16.30
C GLU A 96 -5.31 -4.06 14.93
N ALA A 97 -5.32 -5.37 14.74
CA ALA A 97 -4.92 -6.02 13.51
C ALA A 97 -6.06 -6.08 12.50
N THR A 98 -5.72 -5.87 11.22
CA THR A 98 -6.65 -6.06 10.11
C THR A 98 -5.91 -6.45 8.84
N THR A 99 -6.59 -7.17 7.96
CA THR A 99 -6.09 -7.50 6.63
C THR A 99 -7.02 -6.91 5.57
N ALA A 100 -6.45 -6.33 4.52
CA ALA A 100 -7.23 -5.93 3.35
C ALA A 100 -7.27 -7.11 2.37
N ASN A 101 -8.29 -7.96 2.49
CA ASN A 101 -8.44 -9.16 1.64
C ASN A 101 -9.15 -8.83 0.32
N HIS A 102 -9.02 -9.74 -0.65
CA HIS A 102 -9.73 -9.67 -1.93
C HIS A 102 -11.25 -9.52 -1.75
N PRO A 103 -11.94 -8.74 -2.62
CA PRO A 103 -13.40 -8.73 -2.64
C PRO A 103 -13.97 -10.10 -3.01
N GLN A 104 -15.23 -10.33 -2.64
CA GLN A 104 -15.95 -11.53 -3.08
C GLN A 104 -16.01 -11.61 -4.61
N GLY A 105 -15.64 -12.77 -5.16
CA GLY A 105 -15.62 -13.01 -6.61
C GLY A 105 -14.34 -12.54 -7.32
N PHE A 106 -13.46 -11.82 -6.63
CA PHE A 106 -12.14 -11.43 -7.15
C PHE A 106 -11.10 -12.50 -6.82
N ARG A 107 -10.00 -12.51 -7.57
CA ARG A 107 -8.93 -13.49 -7.42
C ARG A 107 -8.21 -13.31 -6.07
N PRO A 108 -8.10 -14.35 -5.24
CA PRO A 108 -7.37 -14.27 -3.98
C PRO A 108 -5.87 -14.19 -4.21
N GLU A 109 -5.13 -13.65 -3.24
CA GLU A 109 -3.69 -13.43 -3.46
C GLU A 109 -2.90 -14.71 -3.72
N TRP A 110 -3.22 -15.84 -3.08
CA TRP A 110 -2.48 -17.09 -3.24
C TRP A 110 -2.67 -17.77 -4.61
N ASP A 111 -3.66 -17.37 -5.40
CA ASP A 111 -3.91 -17.94 -6.73
C ASP A 111 -3.13 -17.16 -7.81
N LYS A 112 -1.82 -17.48 -7.92
CA LYS A 112 -0.86 -16.79 -8.80
C LYS A 112 -0.43 -17.69 -9.96
N GLU A 113 -0.48 -17.18 -11.18
CA GLU A 113 0.17 -17.79 -12.35
C GLU A 113 1.35 -16.92 -12.84
N PRO A 114 2.48 -17.50 -13.28
CA PRO A 114 3.63 -16.72 -13.74
C PRO A 114 3.31 -15.69 -14.84
N ARG A 115 2.46 -16.05 -15.80
CA ARG A 115 2.04 -15.17 -16.91
C ARG A 115 1.35 -13.90 -16.45
N MET A 116 0.66 -13.97 -15.31
CA MET A 116 -0.08 -12.81 -14.78
C MET A 116 0.84 -11.65 -14.41
N LEU A 117 2.11 -11.90 -14.08
CA LEU A 117 3.02 -10.82 -13.73
C LEU A 117 3.27 -9.88 -14.93
N GLU A 118 3.31 -10.43 -16.15
CA GLU A 118 3.49 -9.67 -17.40
C GLU A 118 2.18 -9.01 -17.85
N GLU A 119 1.04 -9.63 -17.56
CA GLU A 119 -0.30 -9.14 -17.93
C GLU A 119 -0.84 -8.07 -16.96
N SER A 120 -0.33 -8.03 -15.72
CA SER A 120 -0.82 -7.12 -14.68
C SER A 120 -0.39 -5.69 -14.91
N LYS A 121 -1.35 -4.76 -14.88
CA LYS A 121 -1.08 -3.32 -14.89
C LYS A 121 -0.87 -2.82 -13.47
N MET A 122 0.24 -2.12 -13.25
CA MET A 122 0.55 -1.51 -11.94
C MET A 122 -0.56 -0.57 -11.46
N GLU A 123 -1.18 0.18 -12.37
CA GLU A 123 -2.29 1.10 -12.06
C GLU A 123 -3.51 0.36 -11.48
N ASP A 124 -3.85 -0.81 -12.01
CA ASP A 124 -4.95 -1.64 -11.52
C ASP A 124 -4.63 -2.25 -10.15
N ILE A 125 -3.41 -2.75 -9.96
CA ILE A 125 -2.92 -3.23 -8.66
C ILE A 125 -3.05 -2.12 -7.62
N LEU A 126 -2.50 -0.94 -7.93
CA LEU A 126 -2.54 0.21 -7.05
C LEU A 126 -3.97 0.64 -6.73
N ARG A 127 -4.87 0.66 -7.71
CA ARG A 127 -6.26 1.08 -7.53
C ARG A 127 -7.03 0.11 -6.65
N LEU A 128 -6.97 -1.20 -6.92
CA LEU A 128 -7.63 -2.20 -6.07
C LEU A 128 -7.06 -2.16 -4.65
N SER A 129 -5.74 -2.11 -4.50
CA SER A 129 -5.08 -1.99 -3.19
C SER A 129 -5.56 -0.75 -2.43
N THR A 130 -5.68 0.40 -3.11
CA THR A 130 -6.15 1.67 -2.51
C THR A 130 -7.58 1.50 -1.97
N ILE A 131 -8.49 0.93 -2.76
CA ILE A 131 -9.89 0.71 -2.35
C ILE A 131 -9.97 -0.25 -1.15
N ARG A 132 -9.19 -1.32 -1.15
CA ARG A 132 -9.24 -2.34 -0.09
C ARG A 132 -8.60 -1.88 1.21
N LEU A 133 -7.48 -1.16 1.13
CA LEU A 133 -6.85 -0.54 2.30
C LEU A 133 -7.73 0.55 2.91
N LEU A 134 -8.35 1.40 2.09
CA LEU A 134 -9.31 2.40 2.54
C LEU A 134 -10.45 1.76 3.35
N GLN A 135 -11.04 0.69 2.81
CA GLN A 135 -12.11 -0.05 3.49
C GLN A 135 -11.62 -0.64 4.82
N ALA A 136 -10.46 -1.29 4.85
CA ALA A 136 -9.93 -1.92 6.07
C ALA A 136 -9.64 -0.89 7.17
N VAL A 137 -9.02 0.25 6.82
CA VAL A 137 -8.74 1.34 7.78
C VAL A 137 -10.04 1.96 8.29
N THR A 138 -10.96 2.30 7.40
CA THR A 138 -12.23 2.95 7.80
C THR A 138 -13.14 2.04 8.63
N ASP A 139 -13.16 0.74 8.37
CA ASP A 139 -13.94 -0.21 9.17
C ASP A 139 -13.37 -0.39 10.58
N LYS A 140 -12.04 -0.44 10.71
CA LYS A 140 -11.40 -0.48 12.05
C LYS A 140 -11.60 0.82 12.82
N HIS A 141 -11.54 1.97 12.15
CA HIS A 141 -11.89 3.25 12.79
C HIS A 141 -13.35 3.26 13.29
N LYS A 142 -14.32 2.82 12.46
CA LYS A 142 -15.73 2.68 12.89
C LYS A 142 -15.89 1.72 14.07
N LYS A 143 -15.14 0.60 14.08
CA LYS A 143 -15.14 -0.35 15.18
C LYS A 143 -14.59 0.27 16.47
N TYR A 144 -13.51 1.05 16.37
CA TYR A 144 -12.96 1.79 17.51
C TYR A 144 -14.01 2.74 18.12
N ILE A 145 -14.66 3.57 17.29
CA ILE A 145 -15.69 4.52 17.75
C ILE A 145 -16.88 3.78 18.39
N SER A 146 -17.38 2.73 17.74
CA SER A 146 -18.59 2.05 18.19
C SER A 146 -18.37 1.15 19.41
N SER A 147 -17.17 0.57 19.59
CA SER A 147 -16.87 -0.33 20.71
C SER A 147 -15.64 0.03 21.55
N TYR A 148 -14.44 0.09 20.97
CA TYR A 148 -13.19 0.06 21.77
C TYR A 148 -12.98 1.31 22.61
N SER A 149 -13.32 2.49 22.07
CA SER A 149 -13.20 3.80 22.74
C SER A 149 -13.93 3.90 24.09
N LYS A 150 -14.91 3.02 24.34
CA LYS A 150 -15.71 2.99 25.58
C LYS A 150 -15.06 2.15 26.70
N LEU A 151 -13.99 1.43 26.40
CA LEU A 151 -13.32 0.53 27.34
C LEU A 151 -12.32 1.30 28.21
N ALA A 152 -12.33 1.05 29.52
CA ALA A 152 -11.49 1.78 30.48
C ALA A 152 -9.98 1.63 30.17
N HIS A 153 -9.53 0.46 29.74
CA HIS A 153 -8.13 0.18 29.40
C HIS A 153 -7.67 0.74 28.04
N VAL A 154 -8.59 1.30 27.25
CA VAL A 154 -8.34 1.93 25.94
C VAL A 154 -8.23 3.45 26.02
N GLN A 155 -8.94 4.07 26.97
CA GLN A 155 -9.04 5.53 27.05
C GLN A 155 -7.67 6.20 27.21
N ASN A 156 -7.52 7.37 26.57
CA ASN A 156 -6.32 8.21 26.62
C ASN A 156 -5.02 7.55 26.11
N LYS A 157 -5.11 6.47 25.33
CA LYS A 157 -3.97 5.80 24.70
C LYS A 157 -3.94 6.06 23.19
N PRO A 158 -2.75 6.18 22.58
CA PRO A 158 -2.62 6.17 21.13
C PRO A 158 -3.24 4.89 20.53
N PHE A 159 -3.98 5.04 19.45
CA PHE A 159 -4.62 3.94 18.74
C PHE A 159 -3.96 3.70 17.39
N VAL A 160 -3.36 2.52 17.24
CA VAL A 160 -2.65 2.10 16.03
C VAL A 160 -3.47 1.05 15.29
N ILE A 161 -3.74 1.28 14.01
CA ILE A 161 -4.30 0.24 13.14
C ILE A 161 -3.14 -0.46 12.45
N CYS A 162 -3.05 -1.77 12.61
CA CYS A 162 -2.04 -2.59 11.97
C CYS A 162 -2.65 -3.27 10.73
N VAL A 163 -2.25 -2.86 9.52
CA VAL A 163 -2.85 -3.35 8.27
C VAL A 163 -1.82 -3.96 7.32
N THR A 164 -2.21 -4.99 6.59
CA THR A 164 -1.44 -5.56 5.47
C THR A 164 -2.37 -5.90 4.28
N PRO A 165 -1.93 -5.76 3.02
CA PRO A 165 -2.81 -5.81 1.85
C PRO A 165 -2.82 -7.21 1.20
N PHE A 166 -3.63 -8.15 1.66
CA PHE A 166 -3.79 -9.46 1.00
C PHE A 166 -4.89 -9.43 -0.09
N ASP A 167 -4.99 -8.33 -0.84
CA ASP A 167 -6.17 -8.02 -1.66
C ASP A 167 -6.18 -8.67 -3.04
N GLN A 168 -5.03 -9.09 -3.55
CA GLN A 168 -4.90 -9.67 -4.89
C GLN A 168 -3.51 -10.29 -5.10
N PRO A 169 -3.31 -11.11 -6.15
CA PRO A 169 -1.99 -11.54 -6.58
C PRO A 169 -1.04 -10.36 -6.78
N PHE A 170 0.21 -10.52 -6.34
CA PHE A 170 1.24 -9.48 -6.44
C PHE A 170 0.89 -8.14 -5.76
N PHE A 171 -0.04 -8.15 -4.78
CA PHE A 171 -0.38 -6.96 -3.97
C PHE A 171 0.84 -6.21 -3.45
N PHE A 172 1.97 -6.89 -3.24
CA PHE A 172 3.18 -6.30 -2.68
C PHE A 172 3.93 -5.40 -3.68
N LEU A 173 3.49 -5.32 -4.94
CA LEU A 173 4.04 -4.44 -5.97
C LEU A 173 3.64 -2.98 -5.80
N GLN A 174 2.54 -2.68 -5.07
CA GLN A 174 2.16 -1.31 -4.73
C GLN A 174 3.13 -0.63 -3.74
N ASP A 175 4.08 -1.39 -3.16
CA ASP A 175 4.99 -0.95 -2.10
C ASP A 175 4.26 -0.35 -0.90
N SER A 176 4.20 0.97 -0.78
CA SER A 176 3.35 1.66 0.21
C SER A 176 2.42 2.70 -0.42
N LEU A 177 2.48 2.87 -1.75
CA LEU A 177 1.83 3.97 -2.44
C LEU A 177 0.31 3.92 -2.31
N ALA A 178 -0.29 2.72 -2.34
CA ALA A 178 -1.73 2.60 -2.16
C ALA A 178 -2.17 3.11 -0.79
N LEU A 179 -1.42 2.80 0.27
CA LEU A 179 -1.72 3.30 1.62
C LEU A 179 -1.41 4.79 1.77
N VAL A 180 -0.32 5.27 1.17
CA VAL A 180 0.03 6.69 1.15
C VAL A 180 -1.06 7.53 0.48
N ARG A 181 -1.65 7.04 -0.63
CA ARG A 181 -2.84 7.66 -1.25
C ARG A 181 -4.01 7.70 -0.27
N VAL A 182 -4.33 6.58 0.39
CA VAL A 182 -5.42 6.50 1.38
C VAL A 182 -5.26 7.52 2.50
N LEU A 183 -4.05 7.66 3.06
CA LEU A 183 -3.83 8.49 4.25
C LEU A 183 -3.53 9.95 3.93
N TYR A 184 -2.70 10.23 2.92
CA TYR A 184 -2.15 11.57 2.69
C TYR A 184 -2.56 12.17 1.33
N ALA A 185 -3.36 11.45 0.55
CA ALA A 185 -3.72 11.83 -0.83
C ALA A 185 -2.50 12.14 -1.72
N TYR A 186 -1.32 11.64 -1.35
CA TYR A 186 -0.09 11.82 -2.09
C TYR A 186 0.06 10.73 -3.16
N GLU A 187 0.57 11.10 -4.33
CA GLU A 187 0.78 10.16 -5.43
C GLU A 187 2.28 10.00 -5.76
N GLN A 188 2.93 11.01 -6.31
CA GLN A 188 4.34 10.92 -6.71
C GLN A 188 4.94 12.31 -6.94
N PRO A 189 6.28 12.47 -6.88
CA PRO A 189 6.89 13.71 -7.34
C PRO A 189 6.68 13.87 -8.85
N LEU A 190 6.54 15.11 -9.28
CA LEU A 190 6.58 15.49 -10.69
C LEU A 190 8.03 15.76 -11.06
N ILE A 191 8.51 15.06 -12.08
CA ILE A 191 9.91 15.05 -12.49
C ILE A 191 10.03 15.35 -13.97
N ILE A 192 11.01 16.17 -14.33
CA ILE A 192 11.39 16.48 -15.71
C ILE A 192 12.89 16.23 -15.91
N PRO A 193 13.35 16.00 -17.16
CA PRO A 193 14.77 15.97 -17.47
C PRO A 193 15.45 17.30 -17.13
N GLY A 194 16.65 17.22 -16.55
CA GLY A 194 17.49 18.37 -16.27
C GLY A 194 18.33 18.81 -17.47
N THR A 195 19.32 19.66 -17.19
CA THR A 195 20.23 20.20 -18.23
C THR A 195 21.37 19.25 -18.56
N HIS A 196 21.73 18.37 -17.63
CA HIS A 196 22.77 17.36 -17.81
C HIS A 196 22.14 15.99 -18.12
N GLU A 197 22.86 15.17 -18.88
CA GLU A 197 22.42 13.82 -19.23
C GLU A 197 22.20 12.99 -17.95
N GLY A 198 20.99 12.42 -17.83
CA GLY A 198 20.59 11.63 -16.65
C GLY A 198 20.15 12.46 -15.44
N GLU A 199 20.21 13.80 -15.49
CA GLU A 199 19.69 14.67 -14.45
C GLU A 199 18.15 14.65 -14.45
N LEU A 200 17.54 14.54 -13.27
CA LEU A 200 16.10 14.64 -13.07
C LEU A 200 15.81 15.76 -12.07
N LEU A 201 14.92 16.67 -12.43
CA LEU A 201 14.51 17.80 -11.58
C LEU A 201 13.12 17.54 -11.03
N ILE A 202 12.95 17.63 -9.71
CA ILE A 202 11.64 17.62 -9.08
C ILE A 202 11.04 19.03 -9.22
N VAL A 203 9.93 19.13 -9.94
CA VAL A 203 9.21 20.40 -10.20
C VAL A 203 7.93 20.53 -9.38
N GLY A 204 7.56 19.48 -8.65
CA GLY A 204 6.43 19.50 -7.74
C GLY A 204 5.96 18.09 -7.41
N GLU A 205 4.65 17.94 -7.22
CA GLU A 205 4.04 16.68 -6.79
C GLU A 205 2.61 16.51 -7.32
N SER A 206 2.24 15.25 -7.57
CA SER A 206 0.88 14.84 -7.88
C SER A 206 0.16 14.39 -6.62
N ARG A 207 -1.14 14.71 -6.55
CA ARG A 207 -2.07 14.28 -5.50
C ARG A 207 -3.16 13.40 -6.09
N LYS A 208 -3.76 12.56 -5.26
CA LYS A 208 -4.92 11.73 -5.58
C LYS A 208 -5.90 11.75 -4.41
N TYR A 209 -6.85 12.68 -4.48
CA TYR A 209 -7.88 12.89 -3.45
C TYR A 209 -9.08 11.96 -3.56
N GLN A 210 -9.24 11.26 -4.69
CA GLN A 210 -10.37 10.38 -4.95
C GLN A 210 -9.93 9.13 -5.72
N VAL A 211 -10.71 8.06 -5.59
CA VAL A 211 -10.56 6.83 -6.37
C VAL A 211 -11.91 6.27 -6.78
N GLN A 212 -12.03 5.80 -8.02
CA GLN A 212 -13.26 5.17 -8.48
C GLN A 212 -13.35 3.72 -8.02
N LYS A 213 -14.34 3.41 -7.18
CA LYS A 213 -14.65 2.01 -6.84
C LYS A 213 -15.32 1.26 -7.99
N LYS A 214 -16.13 1.98 -8.76
CA LYS A 214 -16.80 1.57 -10.00
C LYS A 214 -17.04 2.82 -10.85
N PRO A 215 -17.34 2.70 -12.15
CA PRO A 215 -17.49 3.85 -13.04
C PRO A 215 -18.46 4.89 -12.43
N GLY A 216 -17.98 6.12 -12.30
CA GLY A 216 -18.75 7.25 -11.74
C GLY A 216 -18.99 7.24 -10.23
N VAL A 217 -18.41 6.30 -9.47
CA VAL A 217 -18.51 6.29 -7.99
C VAL A 217 -17.14 6.52 -7.37
N GLU A 218 -16.88 7.80 -7.09
CA GLU A 218 -15.69 8.29 -6.41
C GLU A 218 -15.79 8.11 -4.89
N ILE A 219 -14.65 7.76 -4.29
CA ILE A 219 -14.51 7.69 -2.83
C ILE A 219 -13.35 8.59 -2.41
N PRO A 220 -13.52 9.45 -1.39
CA PRO A 220 -12.48 10.35 -0.94
C PRO A 220 -11.32 9.60 -0.28
N LEU A 221 -10.12 10.17 -0.44
CA LEU A 221 -8.86 9.77 0.15
C LEU A 221 -8.31 10.90 1.04
N GLY A 222 -7.13 10.72 1.63
CA GLY A 222 -6.54 11.72 2.53
C GLY A 222 -7.09 11.64 3.95
N LEU A 223 -7.19 10.44 4.52
CA LEU A 223 -7.75 10.24 5.87
C LEU A 223 -7.00 10.99 6.99
N PHE A 224 -5.71 11.29 6.78
CA PHE A 224 -4.82 12.01 7.71
C PHE A 224 -4.47 13.43 7.21
N THR A 225 -5.21 13.98 6.24
CA THR A 225 -5.06 15.38 5.81
C THR A 225 -6.03 16.33 6.51
N ASN A 226 -6.87 15.80 7.41
CA ASN A 226 -7.86 16.57 8.18
C ASN A 226 -8.20 15.85 9.51
N PRO A 227 -8.89 16.50 10.46
CA PRO A 227 -9.13 15.94 11.79
C PRO A 227 -10.25 14.86 11.86
N ALA A 228 -10.86 14.43 10.75
CA ALA A 228 -11.98 13.48 10.78
C ALA A 228 -11.61 12.10 11.35
N MET A 229 -10.33 11.72 11.33
CA MET A 229 -9.81 10.47 11.90
C MET A 229 -8.85 10.72 13.07
N ALA A 230 -9.02 11.82 13.81
CA ALA A 230 -8.17 12.19 14.94
C ALA A 230 -8.11 11.13 16.07
N ASP A 231 -9.03 10.16 16.10
CA ASP A 231 -9.00 9.03 17.04
C ASP A 231 -7.92 7.98 16.71
N VAL A 232 -7.41 7.94 15.47
CA VAL A 232 -6.32 7.04 15.05
C VAL A 232 -5.01 7.80 15.10
N SER A 233 -4.01 7.25 15.79
CA SER A 233 -2.71 7.87 16.00
C SER A 233 -1.72 7.55 14.89
N ALA A 234 -1.73 6.32 14.40
CA ALA A 234 -0.85 5.87 13.32
C ALA A 234 -1.39 4.60 12.64
N ILE A 235 -0.83 4.28 11.47
CA ILE A 235 -0.99 3.00 10.80
C ILE A 235 0.35 2.27 10.81
N PHE A 236 0.40 1.05 11.34
CA PHE A 236 1.53 0.14 11.20
C PHE A 236 1.28 -0.77 9.99
N PHE A 237 2.22 -0.80 9.05
CA PHE A 237 2.01 -1.45 7.76
C PHE A 237 3.22 -2.27 7.33
N ASN A 238 3.01 -3.49 6.85
CA ASN A 238 4.06 -4.25 6.19
C ASN A 238 3.48 -5.14 5.08
N ASN A 239 3.80 -4.83 3.82
CA ASN A 239 3.40 -5.61 2.65
C ASN A 239 4.39 -6.75 2.29
N ARG A 240 5.50 -6.87 3.03
CA ARG A 240 6.50 -7.95 2.92
C ARG A 240 6.28 -9.06 3.94
N ALA A 241 5.36 -8.89 4.88
CA ALA A 241 4.90 -9.89 5.85
C ALA A 241 4.12 -11.01 5.15
N THR A 242 4.84 -11.86 4.42
CA THR A 242 4.32 -13.00 3.66
C THR A 242 5.07 -14.27 4.03
N LEU A 243 4.72 -15.41 3.44
CA LEU A 243 5.51 -16.64 3.59
C LEU A 243 6.98 -16.45 3.18
N CYS A 244 7.29 -15.53 2.26
CA CYS A 244 8.68 -15.22 1.97
C CYS A 244 9.39 -14.67 3.21
N LYS A 245 8.74 -13.88 4.09
CA LYS A 245 9.37 -13.34 5.32
C LYS A 245 9.75 -14.47 6.24
N VAL A 246 8.86 -15.44 6.41
CA VAL A 246 9.13 -16.67 7.16
C VAL A 246 10.34 -17.41 6.57
N ARG A 247 10.43 -17.56 5.25
CA ARG A 247 11.57 -18.20 4.57
C ARG A 247 12.88 -17.44 4.76
N ALA A 248 12.85 -16.10 4.77
CA ALA A 248 14.05 -15.27 4.97
C ALA A 248 14.58 -15.36 6.42
N LEU A 249 13.68 -15.58 7.39
CA LEU A 249 14.03 -15.76 8.79
C LEU A 249 14.27 -17.23 9.18
N ALA A 250 14.02 -18.16 8.25
CA ALA A 250 14.24 -19.58 8.46
C ALA A 250 15.73 -19.93 8.31
N GLY A 251 16.19 -20.86 9.13
CA GLY A 251 17.52 -21.46 8.98
C GLY A 251 17.62 -22.38 7.76
N GLU A 252 18.73 -23.09 7.64
CA GLU A 252 18.94 -24.08 6.59
C GLU A 252 17.79 -25.08 6.49
N GLY A 253 17.43 -25.45 5.25
CA GLY A 253 16.31 -26.34 4.94
C GLY A 253 16.62 -27.29 3.80
N LYS A 254 15.68 -28.17 3.48
CA LYS A 254 15.87 -29.25 2.48
C LYS A 254 15.85 -28.79 1.02
N TYR A 255 15.55 -27.52 0.79
CA TYR A 255 15.50 -26.91 -0.54
C TYR A 255 16.14 -25.51 -0.50
N PRO A 256 16.79 -25.09 -1.60
CA PRO A 256 17.32 -23.74 -1.70
C PRO A 256 16.17 -22.74 -1.87
N VAL A 257 16.35 -21.55 -1.29
CA VAL A 257 15.47 -20.41 -1.47
C VAL A 257 16.33 -19.25 -1.95
N ILE A 258 15.97 -18.70 -3.11
CA ILE A 258 16.63 -17.55 -3.69
C ILE A 258 15.76 -16.33 -3.43
N PHE A 259 16.37 -15.28 -2.91
CA PHE A 259 15.77 -13.98 -2.68
C PHE A 259 16.35 -12.98 -3.66
N TYR A 260 15.47 -12.16 -4.24
CA TYR A 260 15.85 -11.04 -5.07
C TYR A 260 15.03 -9.83 -4.65
N GLY A 261 15.65 -8.66 -4.68
CA GLY A 261 15.02 -7.46 -4.18
C GLY A 261 15.93 -6.24 -4.21
N SER A 262 15.53 -5.24 -3.45
CA SER A 262 16.25 -3.98 -3.35
C SER A 262 16.17 -3.38 -1.95
N ARG A 263 17.25 -2.69 -1.56
CA ARG A 263 17.34 -1.94 -0.31
C ARG A 263 17.72 -0.49 -0.57
N ALA A 264 17.32 0.41 0.33
CA ALA A 264 17.86 1.75 0.37
C ALA A 264 19.35 1.69 0.69
N ILE A 265 20.13 2.50 -0.03
CA ILE A 265 21.54 2.74 0.28
C ILE A 265 21.72 4.24 0.48
N GLU A 266 22.34 4.59 1.60
CA GLU A 266 22.77 5.95 1.91
C GLU A 266 24.17 5.85 2.55
N SER A 267 25.14 6.47 1.90
CA SER A 267 26.55 6.47 2.28
C SER A 267 27.18 7.80 1.84
N GLU A 268 28.45 8.03 2.21
CA GLU A 268 29.18 9.24 1.80
C GLU A 268 29.28 9.41 0.27
N THR A 269 29.21 8.32 -0.49
CA THR A 269 29.44 8.30 -1.94
C THR A 269 28.23 7.92 -2.77
N GLU A 270 27.19 7.34 -2.17
CA GLU A 270 26.05 6.76 -2.88
C GLU A 270 24.76 6.96 -2.08
N THR A 271 23.73 7.45 -2.75
CA THR A 271 22.35 7.48 -2.25
C THR A 271 21.44 6.91 -3.33
N GLY A 272 20.57 5.96 -2.98
CA GLY A 272 19.64 5.37 -3.93
C GLY A 272 19.18 3.96 -3.56
N VAL A 273 19.16 3.08 -4.56
CA VAL A 273 18.59 1.73 -4.46
C VAL A 273 19.65 0.69 -4.83
N GLN A 274 20.03 -0.15 -3.86
CA GLN A 274 20.91 -1.28 -4.09
C GLN A 274 20.09 -2.56 -4.34
N ARG A 275 20.26 -3.17 -5.50
CA ARG A 275 19.66 -4.48 -5.83
C ARG A 275 20.48 -5.61 -5.21
N PHE A 276 19.81 -6.68 -4.79
CA PHE A 276 20.48 -7.88 -4.30
C PHE A 276 19.88 -9.15 -4.89
N VAL A 277 20.72 -10.18 -4.96
CA VAL A 277 20.32 -11.58 -5.11
C VAL A 277 21.10 -12.37 -4.06
N ALA A 278 20.41 -13.17 -3.26
CA ALA A 278 21.02 -13.97 -2.21
C ALA A 278 20.25 -15.27 -2.00
N GLU A 279 20.97 -16.34 -1.68
CA GLU A 279 20.36 -17.61 -1.30
C GLU A 279 20.25 -17.75 0.22
N ARG A 280 19.36 -18.62 0.71
CA ARG A 280 19.38 -19.08 2.10
C ARG A 280 20.61 -19.99 2.32
N PRO A 281 21.43 -19.81 3.39
CA PRO A 281 21.23 -18.91 4.54
C PRO A 281 21.92 -17.53 4.43
N ASN A 282 22.51 -17.20 3.28
CA ASN A 282 23.27 -15.95 3.08
C ASN A 282 22.40 -14.69 3.03
N HIS A 283 21.11 -14.81 2.72
CA HIS A 283 20.17 -13.70 2.79
C HIS A 283 19.84 -13.34 4.25
N GLN A 284 19.97 -12.06 4.60
CA GLN A 284 19.65 -11.55 5.93
C GLN A 284 18.49 -10.54 5.87
N GLU A 285 17.52 -10.73 6.77
CA GLU A 285 16.35 -9.90 6.94
C GLU A 285 15.99 -9.87 8.44
N THR A 286 15.43 -8.75 8.93
CA THR A 286 14.84 -8.67 10.28
C THR A 286 13.32 -8.87 10.22
N LEU A 287 12.63 -9.03 11.35
CA LEU A 287 11.15 -9.00 11.32
C LEU A 287 10.64 -7.68 10.78
N LEU A 288 11.30 -6.58 11.14
CA LEU A 288 10.87 -5.21 10.86
C LEU A 288 11.23 -4.71 9.45
N ASP A 289 12.07 -5.43 8.71
CA ASP A 289 12.41 -5.04 7.33
C ASP A 289 11.15 -4.91 6.46
N GLY A 290 11.01 -3.77 5.76
CA GLY A 290 9.85 -3.45 4.94
C GLY A 290 8.64 -2.92 5.73
N CYS A 291 8.78 -2.69 7.04
CA CYS A 291 7.74 -2.03 7.83
C CYS A 291 7.67 -0.53 7.56
N HIS A 292 6.46 -0.01 7.56
CA HIS A 292 6.14 1.40 7.49
C HIS A 292 5.31 1.78 8.72
N ILE A 293 5.60 2.94 9.31
CA ILE A 293 4.72 3.61 10.27
C ILE A 293 4.25 4.92 9.64
N LEU A 294 2.93 5.10 9.57
CA LEU A 294 2.31 6.28 8.95
C LEU A 294 1.57 7.06 10.04
N LEU A 295 2.10 8.22 10.40
CA LEU A 295 1.62 9.04 11.52
C LEU A 295 0.42 9.89 11.13
N ASN A 296 -0.52 10.06 12.06
CA ASN A 296 -1.61 11.02 11.91
C ASN A 296 -1.26 12.33 12.64
N PRO A 297 -0.98 13.43 11.94
CA PRO A 297 -0.65 14.71 12.58
C PRO A 297 -1.85 15.35 13.31
N PHE A 298 -3.07 14.87 13.06
CA PHE A 298 -4.29 15.32 13.74
C PHE A 298 -4.69 14.42 14.92
N ALA A 299 -3.87 13.46 15.32
CA ALA A 299 -4.20 12.51 16.39
C ALA A 299 -4.47 13.21 17.74
N LYS A 300 -5.58 12.86 18.40
CA LYS A 300 -5.90 13.29 19.78
C LYS A 300 -4.87 12.79 20.79
N HIS A 301 -4.35 11.58 20.56
CA HIS A 301 -3.31 10.95 21.37
C HIS A 301 -2.19 10.50 20.44
N PRO A 302 -1.20 11.35 20.13
CA PRO A 302 -0.15 11.02 19.15
C PRO A 302 0.72 9.86 19.64
N LEU A 303 1.17 9.03 18.70
CA LEU A 303 2.13 7.96 18.96
C LEU A 303 3.55 8.52 18.90
N ASP A 304 4.39 8.19 19.88
CA ASP A 304 5.79 8.62 19.87
C ASP A 304 6.59 7.85 18.79
N PRO A 305 7.14 8.53 17.76
CA PRO A 305 7.88 7.89 16.69
C PRO A 305 9.23 7.29 17.14
N GLN A 306 9.77 7.67 18.30
CA GLN A 306 11.05 7.15 18.82
C GLN A 306 11.06 5.63 18.97
N LEU A 307 9.88 5.00 19.11
CA LEU A 307 9.75 3.55 19.12
C LEU A 307 10.29 2.88 17.85
N PHE A 308 10.22 3.56 16.70
CA PHE A 308 10.54 3.00 15.39
C PHE A 308 11.88 3.49 14.83
N GLU A 309 12.49 4.50 15.45
CA GLU A 309 13.76 5.06 15.00
C GLU A 309 14.92 4.06 15.16
N GLY A 310 15.83 4.05 14.18
CA GLY A 310 16.97 3.13 14.17
C GLY A 310 16.62 1.66 13.90
N ARG A 311 15.35 1.34 13.58
CA ARG A 311 14.86 -0.04 13.37
C ARG A 311 14.67 -0.43 11.89
N LYS A 312 15.22 0.34 10.96
CA LYS A 312 15.02 0.18 9.50
C LYS A 312 13.52 0.18 9.09
N ILE A 313 12.71 0.96 9.80
CA ILE A 313 11.29 1.20 9.52
C ILE A 313 11.17 2.53 8.78
N ALA A 314 10.40 2.57 7.70
CA ALA A 314 10.09 3.82 7.02
C ALA A 314 9.04 4.61 7.82
N ILE A 315 9.29 5.90 8.03
CA ILE A 315 8.39 6.78 8.77
C ILE A 315 7.75 7.75 7.78
N HIS A 316 6.42 7.75 7.73
CA HIS A 316 5.63 8.67 6.94
C HIS A 316 4.95 9.67 7.86
N ASP A 317 4.98 10.93 7.45
CA ASP A 317 4.38 12.04 8.16
C ASP A 317 3.71 13.00 7.16
N TYR A 318 2.89 13.90 7.68
CA TYR A 318 2.23 14.93 6.91
C TYR A 318 2.21 16.22 7.72
N ASP A 319 2.52 17.33 7.07
CA ASP A 319 2.59 18.64 7.70
C ASP A 319 1.36 19.47 7.28
N PRO A 320 0.36 19.64 8.18
CA PRO A 320 -0.86 20.37 7.88
C PRO A 320 -0.66 21.86 7.59
N GLN A 321 0.47 22.46 8.01
CA GLN A 321 0.72 23.89 7.79
C GLN A 321 1.17 24.16 6.37
N THR A 322 1.96 23.24 5.82
CA THR A 322 2.53 23.33 4.46
C THR A 322 1.81 22.46 3.44
N ASP A 323 0.79 21.68 3.88
CA ASP A 323 0.15 20.63 3.09
C ASP A 323 1.19 19.68 2.44
N SER A 324 2.21 19.26 3.18
CA SER A 324 3.33 18.48 2.61
C SER A 324 3.42 17.09 3.19
N TYR A 325 3.53 16.09 2.31
CA TYR A 325 3.84 14.71 2.69
C TYR A 325 5.35 14.53 2.88
N LYS A 326 5.76 13.88 3.98
CA LYS A 326 7.16 13.65 4.33
C LYS A 326 7.41 12.16 4.49
N LEU A 327 8.49 11.68 3.89
CA LEU A 327 8.92 10.28 3.95
C LEU A 327 10.38 10.19 4.39
N LYS A 328 10.62 9.53 5.52
CA LYS A 328 11.96 9.19 6.01
C LYS A 328 12.19 7.69 5.78
N ILE A 329 13.06 7.37 4.82
CA ILE A 329 13.50 6.00 4.55
C ILE A 329 14.89 5.81 5.15
N PRO A 330 15.07 4.91 6.12
CA PRO A 330 16.39 4.66 6.71
C PRO A 330 17.29 3.88 5.76
N ASN A 331 18.61 4.07 5.90
CA ASN A 331 19.60 3.25 5.20
C ASN A 331 19.37 1.75 5.45
N GLY A 332 19.46 0.94 4.39
CA GLY A 332 19.21 -0.49 4.44
C GLY A 332 17.73 -0.91 4.48
N PHE A 333 16.79 0.04 4.41
CA PHE A 333 15.35 -0.24 4.31
C PHE A 333 15.05 -1.19 3.15
N LEU A 334 14.23 -2.23 3.39
CA LEU A 334 13.86 -3.20 2.35
C LEU A 334 12.69 -2.66 1.52
N TYR A 335 12.97 -2.13 0.34
CA TYR A 335 11.93 -1.68 -0.59
C TYR A 335 11.13 -2.85 -1.13
N GLN A 336 11.82 -3.77 -1.82
CA GLN A 336 11.19 -4.86 -2.56
C GLN A 336 11.91 -6.16 -2.26
N ARG A 337 11.12 -7.24 -2.26
CA ARG A 337 11.63 -8.59 -2.13
C ARG A 337 10.63 -9.60 -2.64
N VAL A 338 11.14 -10.55 -3.42
CA VAL A 338 10.44 -11.78 -3.77
C VAL A 338 11.36 -12.95 -3.44
N CYS A 339 10.78 -14.11 -3.20
CA CYS A 339 11.52 -15.34 -2.95
C CYS A 339 11.03 -16.46 -3.87
N MET A 340 11.96 -17.31 -4.30
CA MET A 340 11.69 -18.52 -5.07
C MET A 340 12.27 -19.72 -4.32
N ALA A 341 11.42 -20.68 -3.97
CA ALA A 341 11.85 -21.95 -3.39
C ALA A 341 11.99 -23.00 -4.51
N LEU A 342 13.17 -23.60 -4.65
CA LEU A 342 13.40 -24.66 -5.64
C LEU A 342 13.18 -26.01 -4.95
N ILE A 343 11.93 -26.42 -4.84
CA ILE A 343 11.55 -27.66 -4.15
C ILE A 343 11.87 -28.85 -5.07
N PRO A 344 12.68 -29.83 -4.64
CA PRO A 344 13.09 -30.97 -5.48
C PRO A 344 11.98 -31.97 -5.81
N GLU A 345 10.78 -31.85 -5.23
CA GLU A 345 9.74 -32.88 -5.35
C GLU A 345 9.17 -33.00 -6.78
N THR A 346 8.97 -34.24 -7.18
CA THR A 346 8.67 -34.73 -8.54
C THR A 346 7.52 -33.95 -9.19
N GLU A 347 7.53 -33.87 -10.51
CA GLU A 347 6.44 -33.27 -11.31
C GLU A 347 5.03 -33.63 -10.81
N GLU A 348 4.85 -34.79 -10.19
CA GLU A 348 3.59 -35.29 -9.63
C GLU A 348 3.09 -34.52 -8.39
N ALA A 349 3.96 -34.07 -7.49
CA ALA A 349 3.57 -33.25 -6.34
C ALA A 349 3.17 -31.83 -6.77
N LEU A 350 3.93 -31.25 -7.70
CA LEU A 350 3.61 -29.97 -8.36
C LEU A 350 2.35 -30.08 -9.23
N LYS A 351 2.15 -31.19 -9.95
CA LYS A 351 0.93 -31.49 -10.70
C LYS A 351 -0.27 -31.66 -9.76
N LYS A 352 -0.12 -32.34 -8.62
CA LYS A 352 -1.19 -32.46 -7.59
C LYS A 352 -1.53 -31.12 -6.95
N TYR A 353 -0.54 -30.30 -6.57
CA TYR A 353 -0.77 -28.97 -6.03
C TYR A 353 -1.49 -28.07 -7.05
N LYS A 354 -1.00 -28.03 -8.30
CA LYS A 354 -1.64 -27.29 -9.39
C LYS A 354 -3.04 -27.84 -9.72
N ALA A 355 -3.25 -29.15 -9.70
CA ALA A 355 -4.56 -29.78 -9.91
C ALA A 355 -5.53 -29.55 -8.73
N SER A 356 -5.01 -29.36 -7.52
CA SER A 356 -5.78 -29.01 -6.31
C SER A 356 -6.07 -27.51 -6.18
N THR A 357 -5.51 -26.70 -7.08
CA THR A 357 -5.75 -25.25 -7.18
C THR A 357 -6.55 -25.03 -8.46
N PRO A 358 -7.90 -25.07 -8.41
CA PRO A 358 -8.69 -24.93 -9.62
C PRO A 358 -8.56 -23.50 -10.13
N SER A 359 -8.02 -23.28 -11.33
CA SER A 359 -8.28 -22.04 -12.07
C SER A 359 -9.20 -22.29 -13.27
N THR A 360 -10.21 -23.16 -13.10
CA THR A 360 -11.44 -23.07 -13.90
C THR A 360 -12.40 -22.00 -13.35
N THR A 361 -12.08 -21.38 -12.22
CA THR A 361 -12.84 -20.29 -11.64
C THR A 361 -12.62 -19.01 -12.43
N THR A 362 -13.69 -18.52 -13.05
CA THR A 362 -13.72 -17.17 -13.62
C THR A 362 -13.81 -16.16 -12.49
N TYR A 363 -12.81 -15.28 -12.39
CA TYR A 363 -12.79 -14.19 -11.43
C TYR A 363 -13.34 -12.90 -12.04
N GLN A 364 -13.91 -12.05 -11.20
CA GLN A 364 -14.25 -10.68 -11.59
C GLN A 364 -12.96 -9.86 -11.75
N GLU A 365 -12.97 -8.97 -12.73
CA GLU A 365 -11.92 -7.99 -12.95
C GLU A 365 -12.39 -6.60 -12.51
N LEU A 366 -11.43 -5.75 -12.16
CA LEU A 366 -11.72 -4.36 -11.82
C LEU A 366 -12.12 -3.62 -13.10
N SER A 367 -13.35 -3.10 -13.15
CA SER A 367 -13.81 -2.26 -14.24
C SER A 367 -12.94 -1.00 -14.36
N SER A 368 -12.50 -0.64 -15.57
CA SER A 368 -11.73 0.57 -15.84
C SER A 368 -12.35 1.84 -15.24
N GLU A 369 -11.50 2.81 -14.89
CA GLU A 369 -11.97 4.16 -14.52
C GLU A 369 -12.62 4.81 -15.75
N VAL A 370 -13.72 5.53 -15.53
CA VAL A 370 -14.40 6.30 -16.57
C VAL A 370 -14.67 7.69 -16.00
N TRP A 371 -14.03 8.70 -16.59
CA TRP A 371 -14.31 10.09 -16.26
C TRP A 371 -15.51 10.55 -17.06
N VAL A 372 -16.39 11.33 -16.43
CA VAL A 372 -17.54 11.89 -17.13
C VAL A 372 -17.04 12.97 -18.08
N GLU A 373 -17.48 12.88 -19.34
CA GLU A 373 -17.22 13.89 -20.36
C GLU A 373 -17.68 15.27 -19.87
N ASP A 374 -16.84 16.28 -20.11
CA ASP A 374 -17.07 17.68 -19.72
C ASP A 374 -17.23 17.91 -18.21
N GLN A 375 -16.64 17.05 -17.38
CA GLN A 375 -16.59 17.23 -15.93
C GLN A 375 -15.20 17.72 -15.49
N LEU A 376 -15.12 18.98 -15.03
CA LEU A 376 -13.90 19.55 -14.46
C LEU A 376 -13.71 19.09 -13.01
N MET A 377 -12.72 18.23 -12.77
CA MET A 377 -12.46 17.60 -11.49
C MET A 377 -11.20 18.16 -10.83
N TYR A 378 -11.27 18.43 -9.53
CA TYR A 378 -10.10 18.80 -8.74
C TYR A 378 -9.15 17.62 -8.57
N ILE A 379 -7.89 17.79 -8.97
CA ILE A 379 -6.83 16.78 -8.82
C ILE A 379 -5.72 17.24 -7.85
N GLY A 380 -5.65 18.53 -7.52
CA GLY A 380 -4.67 19.09 -6.59
C GLY A 380 -3.22 18.95 -7.09
N GLY A 381 -2.28 18.85 -6.15
CA GLY A 381 -0.85 18.83 -6.46
C GLY A 381 -0.33 20.20 -6.89
N GLN A 382 0.96 20.24 -7.20
CA GLN A 382 1.67 21.47 -7.53
C GLN A 382 2.73 21.20 -8.59
N ASN A 383 2.94 22.12 -9.52
CA ASN A 383 4.04 22.12 -10.48
C ASN A 383 4.61 23.55 -10.59
N GLY A 384 5.73 23.82 -9.94
CA GLY A 384 6.28 25.17 -9.82
C GLY A 384 5.25 26.12 -9.16
N PRO A 385 4.91 27.25 -9.80
CA PRO A 385 3.89 28.16 -9.28
C PRO A 385 2.45 27.66 -9.51
N PHE A 386 2.25 26.62 -10.32
CA PHE A 386 0.92 26.12 -10.68
C PHE A 386 0.35 25.20 -9.60
N CYS A 387 -0.80 25.57 -9.05
CA CYS A 387 -1.49 24.82 -8.00
C CYS A 387 -3.00 24.74 -8.29
N GLU A 388 -3.77 24.21 -7.34
CA GLU A 388 -5.22 24.05 -7.45
C GLU A 388 -5.66 23.41 -8.77
N ASN A 389 -4.90 22.40 -9.21
CA ASN A 389 -5.05 21.83 -10.53
C ASN A 389 -6.40 21.10 -10.67
N HIS A 390 -7.02 21.28 -11.84
CA HIS A 390 -8.22 20.58 -12.25
C HIS A 390 -8.02 19.91 -13.61
N MET A 391 -8.61 18.73 -13.81
CA MET A 391 -8.57 18.03 -15.09
C MET A 391 -9.98 17.63 -15.57
N ALA A 392 -10.16 17.56 -16.88
CA ALA A 392 -11.38 17.08 -17.52
C ALA A 392 -11.08 16.36 -18.83
N HIS A 393 -12.01 15.52 -19.29
CA HIS A 393 -12.04 15.02 -20.66
C HIS A 393 -13.04 15.81 -21.49
N TYR A 394 -12.64 16.18 -22.72
CA TYR A 394 -13.50 16.90 -23.67
C TYR A 394 -13.14 16.54 -25.12
N ARG A 395 -14.06 15.91 -25.86
CA ARG A 395 -13.93 15.50 -27.26
C ARG A 395 -12.65 14.71 -27.57
N GLY A 396 -12.28 13.80 -26.68
CA GLY A 396 -11.06 12.98 -26.81
C GLY A 396 -9.77 13.68 -26.37
N TRP A 397 -9.86 14.94 -25.92
CA TRP A 397 -8.76 15.66 -25.30
C TRP A 397 -8.81 15.54 -23.79
N THR A 398 -7.65 15.62 -23.14
CA THR A 398 -7.56 15.95 -21.73
C THR A 398 -7.22 17.42 -21.58
N ILE A 399 -7.96 18.11 -20.72
CA ILE A 399 -7.73 19.50 -20.35
C ILE A 399 -7.17 19.53 -18.93
N LEU A 400 -6.12 20.33 -18.69
CA LEU A 400 -5.59 20.71 -17.39
C LEU A 400 -5.80 22.21 -17.19
N VAL A 401 -6.45 22.61 -16.10
CA VAL A 401 -6.64 24.00 -15.69
C VAL A 401 -5.95 24.20 -14.35
N SER A 402 -5.11 25.22 -14.26
CA SER A 402 -4.24 25.47 -13.10
C SER A 402 -4.29 26.94 -12.69
N LEU A 403 -4.20 27.18 -11.38
CA LEU A 403 -4.04 28.50 -10.79
C LEU A 403 -2.54 28.83 -10.75
N ASP A 404 -2.16 30.01 -11.22
CA ASP A 404 -0.85 30.58 -10.89
C ASP A 404 -0.90 31.15 -9.48
N SER A 405 -0.15 30.55 -8.56
CA SER A 405 -0.10 30.99 -7.16
C SER A 405 0.55 32.36 -6.97
N ILE A 406 1.32 32.87 -7.94
CA ILE A 406 1.99 34.17 -7.87
C ILE A 406 1.02 35.27 -8.30
N ASP A 407 0.44 35.12 -9.49
CA ASP A 407 -0.39 36.16 -10.12
C ASP A 407 -1.88 36.06 -9.78
N GLN A 408 -2.30 34.93 -9.17
CA GLN A 408 -3.68 34.64 -8.76
C GLN A 408 -4.68 34.63 -9.93
N ASP A 409 -4.23 34.19 -11.10
CA ASP A 409 -5.02 33.99 -12.30
C ASP A 409 -4.87 32.55 -12.84
N TRP A 410 -5.75 32.19 -13.79
CA TRP A 410 -5.92 30.83 -14.26
C TRP A 410 -5.49 30.69 -15.72
N SER A 411 -4.89 29.55 -16.03
CA SER A 411 -4.58 29.14 -17.40
C SER A 411 -4.99 27.69 -17.67
N GLY A 412 -4.94 27.30 -18.93
CA GLY A 412 -5.38 26.00 -19.40
C GLY A 412 -4.43 25.43 -20.46
N LEU A 413 -4.13 24.15 -20.32
CA LEU A 413 -3.45 23.32 -21.31
C LEU A 413 -4.36 22.16 -21.72
N ALA A 414 -4.18 21.64 -22.93
CA ALA A 414 -4.85 20.43 -23.37
C ALA A 414 -3.94 19.55 -24.22
N VAL A 415 -4.15 18.23 -24.16
CA VAL A 415 -3.46 17.23 -24.99
C VAL A 415 -4.48 16.32 -25.67
N ASN A 416 -4.23 15.91 -26.91
CA ASN A 416 -5.16 15.09 -27.70
C ASN A 416 -5.05 13.59 -27.36
N VAL A 417 -5.12 13.28 -26.08
CA VAL A 417 -5.17 11.92 -25.55
C VAL A 417 -5.88 11.95 -24.19
N LEU A 418 -6.54 10.86 -23.82
CA LEU A 418 -7.18 10.72 -22.51
C LEU A 418 -6.15 10.33 -21.44
N CYS A 419 -5.91 11.22 -20.48
CA CYS A 419 -5.05 11.01 -19.32
C CYS A 419 -5.90 10.96 -18.05
N TYR A 420 -5.51 10.11 -17.10
CA TYR A 420 -6.25 9.87 -15.85
C TYR A 420 -5.48 10.31 -14.60
N SER A 421 -4.36 11.03 -14.78
CA SER A 421 -3.55 11.60 -13.71
C SER A 421 -2.66 12.74 -14.23
N HIS A 422 -2.25 13.62 -13.32
CA HIS A 422 -1.35 14.74 -13.64
C HIS A 422 0.00 14.26 -14.23
N PRO A 423 0.66 13.21 -13.72
CA PRO A 423 1.91 12.72 -14.32
C PRO A 423 1.72 12.22 -15.75
N LYS A 424 0.60 11.55 -16.06
CA LYS A 424 0.28 11.09 -17.42
C LYS A 424 0.02 12.27 -18.35
N PHE A 425 -0.65 13.32 -17.87
CA PHE A 425 -0.83 14.56 -18.61
C PHE A 425 0.53 15.21 -18.94
N MET A 426 1.42 15.34 -17.96
CA MET A 426 2.76 15.92 -18.18
C MET A 426 3.57 15.10 -19.18
N GLN A 427 3.53 13.77 -19.07
CA GLN A 427 4.18 12.89 -20.03
C GLN A 427 3.63 13.11 -21.45
N ALA A 428 2.31 13.17 -21.60
CA ALA A 428 1.68 13.39 -22.90
C ALA A 428 1.95 14.79 -23.47
N ASN A 429 2.00 15.81 -22.62
CA ASN A 429 2.28 17.19 -23.05
C ASN A 429 3.74 17.40 -23.48
N GLY A 430 4.65 16.54 -23.01
CA GLY A 430 6.06 16.54 -23.43
C GLY A 430 6.36 15.61 -24.62
N ASP A 431 5.34 14.93 -25.16
CA ASP A 431 5.48 14.04 -26.31
C ASP A 431 5.14 14.80 -27.59
N ASP A 432 6.13 15.00 -28.46
CA ASP A 432 5.99 15.74 -29.72
C ASP A 432 5.00 15.08 -30.70
N ASP A 433 4.70 13.78 -30.54
CA ASP A 433 3.73 13.05 -31.36
C ASP A 433 2.27 13.31 -30.91
N ILE A 434 2.06 13.96 -29.77
CA ILE A 434 0.74 14.25 -29.19
C ILE A 434 0.42 15.74 -29.37
N ALA A 435 -0.64 16.04 -30.12
CA ALA A 435 -1.09 17.42 -30.29
C ALA A 435 -1.46 18.06 -28.95
N SER A 436 -0.91 19.25 -28.68
CA SER A 436 -1.15 20.02 -27.46
C SER A 436 -1.63 21.44 -27.77
N LEU A 437 -2.37 22.03 -26.82
CA LEU A 437 -2.90 23.39 -26.87
C LEU A 437 -2.65 24.08 -25.54
N GLY A 438 -2.43 25.38 -25.58
CA GLY A 438 -2.35 26.21 -24.40
C GLY A 438 -3.08 27.53 -24.58
N LEU A 439 -3.57 28.12 -23.49
CA LEU A 439 -4.06 29.49 -23.49
C LEU A 439 -2.91 30.48 -23.55
N ALA A 440 -3.10 31.56 -24.30
CA ALA A 440 -2.17 32.69 -24.35
C ALA A 440 -2.60 33.82 -23.39
N GLU A 441 -3.86 33.77 -22.94
CA GLU A 441 -4.47 34.70 -22.01
C GLU A 441 -4.59 34.05 -20.63
N TRP A 442 -4.49 34.86 -19.60
CA TRP A 442 -4.73 34.48 -18.21
C TRP A 442 -6.11 34.98 -17.79
N LEU A 443 -6.84 34.17 -17.03
CA LEU A 443 -8.27 34.35 -16.79
C LEU A 443 -8.58 34.42 -15.30
N SER A 444 -9.65 35.12 -14.93
CA SER A 444 -9.94 35.41 -13.52
C SER A 444 -10.49 34.20 -12.78
N THR A 445 -11.05 33.22 -13.50
CA THR A 445 -11.64 32.02 -12.92
C THR A 445 -11.25 30.75 -13.68
N LYS A 446 -11.27 29.61 -12.98
CA LYS A 446 -11.04 28.31 -13.60
C LYS A 446 -12.10 27.96 -14.65
N GLU A 447 -13.34 28.39 -14.45
CA GLU A 447 -14.44 28.16 -15.39
C GLU A 447 -14.24 28.93 -16.70
N GLU A 448 -13.72 30.16 -16.63
CA GLU A 448 -13.33 30.93 -17.81
C GLU A 448 -12.18 30.25 -18.57
N ALA A 449 -11.12 29.84 -17.86
CA ALA A 449 -9.99 29.12 -18.46
C ALA A 449 -10.43 27.81 -19.12
N TYR A 450 -11.27 27.05 -18.42
CA TYR A 450 -11.84 25.82 -18.95
C TYR A 450 -12.69 26.07 -20.21
N THR A 451 -13.52 27.12 -20.21
CA THR A 451 -14.33 27.48 -21.37
C THR A 451 -13.47 27.95 -22.55
N ALA A 452 -12.43 28.75 -22.30
CA ALA A 452 -11.53 29.26 -23.33
C ALA A 452 -10.76 28.14 -24.04
N ILE A 453 -10.23 27.16 -23.28
CA ILE A 453 -9.49 26.05 -23.89
C ILE A 453 -10.41 25.09 -24.65
N LYS A 454 -11.65 24.87 -24.18
CA LYS A 454 -12.67 24.12 -24.93
C LYS A 454 -12.98 24.75 -26.29
N ARG A 455 -13.10 26.08 -26.36
CA ARG A 455 -13.31 26.78 -27.65
C ARG A 455 -12.16 26.54 -28.63
N LYS A 456 -10.91 26.44 -28.15
CA LYS A 456 -9.76 26.09 -29.01
C LYS A 456 -9.89 24.67 -29.56
N ILE A 457 -10.32 23.71 -28.73
CA ILE A 457 -10.56 22.33 -29.15
C ILE A 457 -11.70 22.24 -30.19
N ASP A 458 -12.79 22.97 -29.95
CA ASP A 458 -13.93 23.02 -30.87
C ASP A 458 -13.52 23.56 -32.24
N ALA A 459 -12.71 24.63 -32.27
CA ALA A 459 -12.23 25.24 -33.52
C ALA A 459 -11.36 24.29 -34.37
N ILE A 460 -10.65 23.34 -33.76
CA ILE A 460 -9.89 22.31 -34.48
C ILE A 460 -10.82 21.23 -35.03
N SER A 461 -11.80 20.83 -34.22
CA SER A 461 -12.79 19.80 -34.59
C SER A 461 -13.69 20.24 -35.74
N GLU A 462 -13.91 21.54 -35.90
CA GLU A 462 -14.68 22.13 -37.02
C GLU A 462 -13.86 22.24 -38.33
N GLN A 463 -12.52 22.10 -38.25
CA GLN A 463 -11.59 22.18 -39.38
C GLN A 463 -11.13 20.80 -39.90
N SER A 464 -11.46 19.73 -39.18
CA SER A 464 -11.18 18.33 -39.54
C SER A 464 -12.44 17.64 -40.07
#